data_AF-A0A7C8UMU1-F1
#
_entry.id   AF-A0A7C8UMU1-F1
#
_cell.length_a   1.000
_cell.length_b   1.000
_cell.length_c   1.000
_cell.angle_alpha   90.00
_cell.angle_beta   90.00
_cell.angle_gamma   90.00
#
_symmetry.space_group_name_H-M   'P 1'
#
loop_
_entity.id
_entity.type
_entity.pdbx_description
1 polymer ?
#
loop_
_entity_poly.entity_id
_entity_poly.type
_entity_poly.pdbx_seq_one_letter_code
_entity_poly.pdbx_strand_id
1 'polypeptide(L)'
;MPLKPFTLAVLECDQPLDQARIHRGGHTGVWSALFADAADAQGIPRDRINVIGYNAEEGLPTLDGSGNKDTDEDKIDAVLVSGSRYNAWGDDAWIINLVGFVRECVEKKVPVIGICFGHQVVGRALGDIISI
;
A
#
# COMPACT_ATOMS: atom_id res chain seq x y z
N MET A 1 21.42 -15.65 -10.86
CA MET A 1 21.03 -14.68 -9.81
C MET A 1 19.76 -15.20 -9.16
N PRO A 2 19.65 -15.25 -7.83
CA PRO A 2 18.36 -15.50 -7.21
C PRO A 2 17.39 -14.37 -7.62
N LEU A 3 16.16 -14.72 -7.95
CA LEU A 3 15.13 -13.75 -8.28
C LEU A 3 14.82 -12.94 -7.01
N LYS A 4 14.79 -11.61 -7.14
CA LYS A 4 14.38 -10.72 -6.05
C LYS A 4 12.94 -11.06 -5.58
N PRO A 5 12.63 -10.96 -4.28
CA PRO A 5 11.26 -11.04 -3.78
C PRO A 5 10.36 -9.95 -4.37
N PHE A 6 9.08 -10.24 -4.54
CA PHE A 6 8.07 -9.26 -4.93
C PHE A 6 7.68 -8.41 -3.71
N THR A 7 7.82 -7.10 -3.80
CA THR A 7 7.53 -6.17 -2.69
C THR A 7 6.18 -5.49 -2.87
N LEU A 8 5.24 -5.80 -1.97
CA LEU A 8 3.94 -5.15 -1.84
C LEU A 8 3.95 -4.12 -0.71
N ALA A 9 3.71 -2.86 -1.05
CA ALA A 9 3.49 -1.81 -0.05
C ALA A 9 1.99 -1.74 0.33
N VAL A 10 1.70 -1.79 1.63
CA VAL A 10 0.36 -1.64 2.20
C VAL A 10 0.28 -0.27 2.85
N LEU A 11 -0.54 0.62 2.29
CA LEU A 11 -0.81 1.95 2.83
C LEU A 11 -2.01 1.89 3.76
N GLU A 12 -1.75 1.89 5.07
CA GLU A 12 -2.75 1.92 6.12
C GLU A 12 -3.32 3.34 6.24
N CYS A 13 -4.58 3.50 5.83
CA CYS A 13 -5.30 4.79 5.79
C CYS A 13 -6.19 5.01 7.03
N ASP A 14 -6.14 4.11 8.00
CA ASP A 14 -6.84 4.22 9.27
C ASP A 14 -6.02 3.50 10.34
N GLN A 15 -6.06 4.00 11.57
CA GLN A 15 -5.45 3.29 12.68
C GLN A 15 -6.48 2.31 13.25
N PRO A 16 -6.17 1.01 13.37
CA PRO A 16 -7.00 0.13 14.17
C PRO A 16 -7.06 0.68 15.60
N LEU A 17 -8.25 0.68 16.21
CA LEU A 17 -8.39 0.88 17.67
C LEU A 17 -7.39 -0.05 18.39
N ASP A 18 -6.70 0.46 19.40
CA ASP A 18 -5.54 -0.16 20.07
C ASP A 18 -5.65 -1.67 20.37
N GLN A 19 -6.86 -2.21 20.55
CA GLN A 19 -7.09 -3.64 20.79
C GLN A 19 -6.81 -4.56 19.58
N ALA A 20 -6.98 -4.09 18.34
CA ALA A 20 -6.70 -4.89 17.13
C ALA A 20 -5.19 -4.98 16.82
N ARG A 21 -4.39 -4.01 17.27
CA ARG A 21 -2.92 -4.06 17.20
C ARG A 21 -2.34 -5.23 18.01
N ILE A 22 -2.93 -5.51 19.18
CA ILE A 22 -2.40 -6.47 20.16
C ILE A 22 -2.52 -7.93 19.71
N HIS A 23 -3.48 -8.29 18.86
CA HIS A 23 -3.69 -9.69 18.44
C HIS A 23 -3.20 -10.05 17.03
N ARG A 24 -3.01 -9.09 16.10
CA ARG A 24 -2.67 -9.39 14.69
C ARG A 24 -1.65 -8.46 14.01
N GLY A 25 -1.10 -7.43 14.66
CA GLY A 25 -0.11 -6.54 14.04
C GLY A 25 -0.67 -5.53 13.02
N GLY A 26 -1.91 -5.07 13.20
CA GLY A 26 -2.54 -4.07 12.32
C GLY A 26 -3.11 -4.64 11.02
N HIS A 27 -3.40 -3.78 10.03
CA HIS A 27 -3.87 -4.22 8.71
C HIS A 27 -2.77 -4.97 7.97
N THR A 28 -1.52 -4.51 8.10
CA THR A 28 -0.32 -5.11 7.52
C THR A 28 -0.18 -6.56 7.94
N GLY A 29 -0.33 -6.88 9.23
CA GLY A 29 -0.23 -8.27 9.69
C GLY A 29 -1.33 -9.19 9.14
N VAL A 30 -2.54 -8.67 8.90
CA VAL A 30 -3.63 -9.41 8.23
C VAL A 30 -3.26 -9.68 6.78
N TRP A 31 -2.78 -8.68 6.05
CA TRP A 31 -2.36 -8.85 4.66
C TRP A 31 -1.17 -9.80 4.55
N SER A 32 -0.14 -9.65 5.39
CA SER A 32 1.01 -10.56 5.42
C SER A 32 0.58 -12.02 5.66
N ALA A 33 -0.38 -12.26 6.56
CA ALA A 33 -0.91 -13.61 6.79
C ALA A 33 -1.68 -14.14 5.57
N LEU A 34 -2.58 -13.34 4.99
CA LEU A 34 -3.34 -13.74 3.80
C LEU A 34 -2.43 -14.04 2.59
N PHE A 35 -1.39 -13.21 2.38
CA PHE A 35 -0.41 -13.44 1.32
C PHE A 35 0.47 -14.66 1.60
N ALA A 36 0.83 -14.93 2.86
CA ALA A 36 1.56 -16.15 3.23
C ALA A 36 0.71 -17.41 3.00
N ASP A 37 -0.57 -17.39 3.41
CA ASP A 37 -1.49 -18.52 3.19
C ASP A 37 -1.73 -18.75 1.69
N ALA A 38 -1.86 -17.68 0.90
CA ALA A 38 -1.98 -17.76 -0.55
C ALA A 38 -0.70 -18.31 -1.20
N ALA A 39 0.49 -17.90 -0.71
CA ALA A 39 1.76 -18.42 -1.20
C ALA A 39 1.86 -19.93 -0.94
N ASP A 40 1.54 -20.38 0.27
CA ASP A 40 1.52 -21.80 0.63
C ASP A 40 0.55 -22.60 -0.26
N ALA A 41 -0.67 -22.09 -0.46
CA ALA A 41 -1.69 -22.73 -1.29
C ALA A 41 -1.27 -22.87 -2.78
N GLN A 42 -0.36 -22.00 -3.24
CA GLN A 42 0.19 -22.02 -4.60
C GLN A 42 1.58 -22.68 -4.68
N GLY A 43 2.12 -23.18 -3.57
CA GLY A 43 3.48 -23.73 -3.51
C GLY A 43 4.58 -22.71 -3.78
N ILE A 44 4.31 -21.43 -3.54
CA ILE A 44 5.26 -20.32 -3.69
C ILE A 44 6.02 -20.18 -2.36
N PRO A 45 7.37 -20.17 -2.35
CA PRO A 45 8.13 -19.93 -1.13
C PRO A 45 7.79 -18.56 -0.52
N ARG A 46 7.57 -18.51 0.80
CA ARG A 46 7.11 -17.29 1.50
C ARG A 46 8.12 -16.14 1.42
N ASP A 47 9.41 -16.42 1.25
CA ASP A 47 10.47 -15.43 1.04
C ASP A 47 10.43 -14.77 -0.34
N ARG A 48 9.54 -15.22 -1.24
CA ARG A 48 9.31 -14.61 -2.56
C ARG A 48 8.38 -13.41 -2.51
N ILE A 49 7.70 -13.16 -1.40
CA ILE A 49 6.77 -12.03 -1.23
C ILE A 49 7.17 -11.27 0.03
N ASN A 50 7.49 -9.99 -0.12
CA ASN A 50 7.71 -9.06 0.97
C ASN A 50 6.50 -8.13 1.08
N VAL A 51 5.95 -7.96 2.28
CA VAL A 51 4.81 -7.07 2.54
C VAL A 51 5.25 -6.03 3.57
N ILE A 52 5.16 -4.76 3.21
CA ILE A 52 5.63 -3.65 4.05
C ILE A 52 4.46 -2.73 4.33
N GLY A 53 4.25 -2.39 5.60
CA GLY A 53 3.20 -1.48 6.05
C GLY A 53 3.69 -0.04 6.17
N TYR A 54 2.89 0.90 5.66
CA TYR A 54 3.11 2.34 5.82
C TYR A 54 1.86 2.96 6.43
N ASN A 55 2.01 3.78 7.47
CA ASN A 55 0.94 4.66 7.92
C ASN A 55 0.86 5.85 6.95
N ALA A 56 -0.19 5.90 6.13
CA ALA A 56 -0.35 6.90 5.09
C ALA A 56 -0.43 8.35 5.61
N GLU A 57 -0.83 8.53 6.87
CA GLU A 57 -0.87 9.85 7.52
C GLU A 57 0.52 10.33 7.96
N GLU A 58 1.39 9.41 8.38
CA GLU A 58 2.76 9.73 8.82
C GLU A 58 3.75 9.87 7.66
N GLY A 59 3.49 9.18 6.55
CA GLY A 59 4.35 9.23 5.37
C GLY A 59 4.10 8.10 4.39
N LEU A 60 4.51 8.35 3.15
CA LEU A 60 4.37 7.42 2.03
C LEU A 60 5.74 6.93 1.59
N PRO A 61 5.84 5.72 1.03
CA PRO A 61 7.09 5.24 0.47
C PRO A 61 7.46 5.97 -0.82
N THR A 62 8.68 5.77 -1.27
CA THR A 62 9.12 6.04 -2.64
C THR A 62 9.05 4.76 -3.48
N LEU A 63 8.68 4.93 -4.75
CA LEU A 63 8.51 3.79 -5.66
C LEU A 63 9.83 3.13 -6.06
N ASP A 64 10.93 3.88 -6.03
CA ASP A 64 12.27 3.38 -6.34
C ASP A 64 12.98 2.76 -5.13
N GLY A 65 12.37 2.82 -3.94
CA GLY A 65 12.95 2.29 -2.70
C GLY A 65 13.79 3.31 -1.92
N SER A 66 14.13 4.45 -2.53
CA SER A 66 14.98 5.46 -1.89
C SER A 66 14.27 6.11 -0.70
N GLY A 67 14.70 5.80 0.53
CA GLY A 67 14.08 6.35 1.74
C GLY A 67 12.86 5.57 2.27
N ASN A 68 12.65 4.34 1.80
CA ASN A 68 11.67 3.44 2.41
C ASN A 68 12.19 2.93 3.76
N LYS A 69 11.44 3.22 4.83
CA LYS A 69 11.66 2.59 6.14
C LYS A 69 11.60 1.08 5.93
N ASP A 70 12.69 0.38 6.25
CA ASP A 70 12.87 -1.08 6.24
C ASP A 70 13.31 -1.75 4.91
N THR A 71 13.45 -1.01 3.81
CA THR A 71 13.92 -1.62 2.53
C THR A 71 14.74 -0.68 1.66
N ASP A 72 15.80 -0.08 2.19
CA ASP A 72 16.62 0.99 1.56
C ASP A 72 17.12 0.73 0.11
N GLU A 73 16.88 -0.45 -0.47
CA GLU A 73 17.29 -0.82 -1.83
C GLU A 73 16.18 -1.51 -2.65
N ASP A 74 14.97 -1.73 -2.09
CA ASP A 74 13.91 -2.43 -2.79
C ASP A 74 12.84 -1.52 -3.38
N LYS A 75 12.85 -1.45 -4.72
CA LYS A 75 11.73 -0.98 -5.54
C LYS A 75 10.41 -1.65 -5.11
N ILE A 76 9.35 -0.85 -5.02
CA ILE A 76 7.98 -1.34 -4.80
C ILE A 76 7.42 -1.91 -6.11
N ASP A 77 6.94 -3.14 -6.06
CA ASP A 77 6.37 -3.83 -7.22
C ASP A 77 4.86 -3.63 -7.33
N ALA A 78 4.17 -3.43 -6.21
CA ALA A 78 2.75 -3.06 -6.18
C ALA A 78 2.36 -2.34 -4.88
N VAL A 79 1.22 -1.65 -4.92
CA VAL A 79 0.66 -0.90 -3.80
C VAL A 79 -0.77 -1.37 -3.50
N LEU A 80 -1.08 -1.56 -2.21
CA LEU A 80 -2.41 -1.76 -1.68
C LEU A 80 -2.79 -0.58 -0.80
N VAL A 81 -3.88 0.11 -1.13
CA VAL A 81 -4.44 1.22 -0.35
C VAL A 81 -5.61 0.70 0.47
N SER A 82 -5.49 0.74 1.80
CA SER A 82 -6.50 0.17 2.70
C SER A 82 -7.80 0.98 2.72
N GLY A 83 -8.82 0.40 3.37
CA GLY A 83 -10.01 1.14 3.77
C GLY A 83 -9.71 2.17 4.87
N SER A 84 -10.66 3.08 5.05
CA SER A 84 -10.63 4.10 6.09
C SER A 84 -12.02 4.65 6.39
N ARG A 85 -12.22 5.19 7.59
CA ARG A 85 -13.39 5.99 7.98
C ARG A 85 -13.38 7.43 7.45
N TYR A 86 -12.24 7.91 6.93
CA TYR A 86 -12.11 9.27 6.39
C TYR A 86 -12.87 9.44 5.05
N ASN A 87 -13.08 10.69 4.66
CA ASN A 87 -13.64 11.04 3.35
C ASN A 87 -12.52 11.12 2.30
N ALA A 88 -12.53 10.27 1.26
CA ALA A 88 -11.52 10.26 0.20
C ALA A 88 -11.46 11.56 -0.63
N TRP A 89 -12.50 12.39 -0.55
CA TRP A 89 -12.59 13.71 -1.18
C TRP A 89 -12.25 14.85 -0.22
N GLY A 90 -11.80 14.54 0.99
CA GLY A 90 -11.32 15.54 1.94
C GLY A 90 -10.07 16.26 1.44
N ASP A 91 -9.84 17.43 2.04
CA ASP A 91 -8.70 18.31 1.77
C ASP A 91 -7.60 18.17 2.83
N ASP A 92 -7.67 17.13 3.66
CA ASP A 92 -6.61 16.80 4.61
C ASP A 92 -5.30 16.55 3.84
N ALA A 93 -4.21 17.15 4.30
CA ALA A 93 -2.95 17.16 3.57
C ALA A 93 -2.44 15.74 3.24
N TRP A 94 -2.61 14.78 4.15
CA TRP A 94 -2.20 13.40 3.91
C TRP A 94 -3.05 12.70 2.84
N ILE A 95 -4.35 13.04 2.72
CA ILE A 95 -5.22 12.50 1.67
C ILE A 95 -4.80 13.05 0.31
N ILE A 96 -4.50 14.35 0.24
CA ILE A 96 -3.98 14.99 -0.98
C ILE A 96 -2.65 14.33 -1.39
N ASN A 97 -1.74 14.14 -0.44
CA ASN A 97 -0.47 13.48 -0.69
C ASN A 97 -0.66 12.02 -1.16
N LEU A 98 -1.59 11.29 -0.55
CA LEU A 98 -1.93 9.93 -0.94
C LEU A 98 -2.48 9.86 -2.37
N VAL A 99 -3.38 10.76 -2.76
CA VAL A 99 -3.88 10.87 -4.14
C VAL A 99 -2.74 11.15 -5.11
N GLY A 100 -1.83 12.07 -4.76
CA GLY A 100 -0.64 12.39 -5.55
C GLY A 100 0.28 11.18 -5.73
N PHE A 101 0.54 10.43 -4.66
CA PHE A 101 1.33 9.20 -4.73
C PHE A 101 0.67 8.11 -5.58
N VAL A 102 -0.65 7.92 -5.45
CA VAL A 102 -1.38 6.96 -6.29
C VAL A 102 -1.33 7.36 -7.77
N ARG A 103 -1.39 8.67 -8.06
CA ARG A 103 -1.19 9.18 -9.43
C ARG A 103 0.20 8.83 -9.96
N GLU A 104 1.25 9.06 -9.15
CA GLU A 104 2.62 8.69 -9.51
C GLU A 104 2.75 7.18 -9.80
N CYS A 105 2.11 6.33 -9.00
CA CYS A 105 2.06 4.89 -9.24
C CYS A 105 1.47 4.56 -10.62
N VAL A 106 0.33 5.17 -10.94
CA VAL A 106 -0.35 4.96 -12.23
C VAL A 106 0.53 5.40 -13.40
N GLU A 107 1.12 6.60 -13.32
CA GLU A 107 2.02 7.14 -14.35
C GLU A 107 3.23 6.23 -14.59
N LYS A 108 3.81 5.69 -13.51
CA LYS A 108 4.93 4.74 -13.55
C LYS A 108 4.51 3.30 -13.80
N LYS A 109 3.21 3.04 -14.02
CA LYS A 109 2.63 1.70 -14.25
C LYS A 109 2.89 0.71 -13.12
N VAL A 110 2.99 1.19 -11.88
CA VAL A 110 3.00 0.36 -10.69
C VAL A 110 1.55 -0.04 -10.38
N PRO A 111 1.24 -1.34 -10.29
CA PRO A 111 -0.10 -1.82 -9.95
C PRO A 111 -0.58 -1.27 -8.60
N VAL A 112 -1.81 -0.75 -8.56
CA VAL A 112 -2.47 -0.26 -7.34
C VAL A 112 -3.79 -0.98 -7.12
N ILE A 113 -4.01 -1.48 -5.91
CA ILE A 113 -5.26 -2.07 -5.46
C ILE A 113 -5.84 -1.18 -4.37
N GLY A 114 -7.05 -0.64 -4.59
CA GLY A 114 -7.75 0.17 -3.60
C GLY A 114 -8.91 -0.58 -2.95
N ILE A 115 -9.05 -0.47 -1.62
CA ILE A 115 -10.14 -1.10 -0.86
C ILE A 115 -11.01 -0.02 -0.22
N CYS A 116 -12.31 -0.02 -0.52
CA CYS A 116 -13.28 0.97 0.00
C CYS A 116 -12.81 2.43 -0.21
N PHE A 117 -12.39 3.14 0.84
CA PHE A 117 -11.72 4.44 0.76
C PHE A 117 -10.59 4.46 -0.27
N GLY A 118 -9.70 3.46 -0.25
CA GLY A 118 -8.60 3.37 -1.20
C GLY A 118 -9.06 3.25 -2.65
N HIS A 119 -10.20 2.62 -2.91
CA HIS A 119 -10.78 2.57 -4.27
C HIS A 119 -11.24 3.96 -4.73
N GLN A 120 -11.83 4.75 -3.83
CA GLN A 120 -12.23 6.13 -4.13
C GLN A 120 -11.02 7.02 -4.38
N VAL A 121 -9.94 6.86 -3.61
CA VAL A 121 -8.66 7.54 -3.83
C VAL A 121 -8.09 7.23 -5.21
N VAL A 122 -8.11 5.95 -5.64
CA VAL A 122 -7.69 5.56 -7.00
C VAL A 122 -8.56 6.24 -8.06
N GLY A 123 -9.88 6.27 -7.87
CA GLY A 123 -10.80 6.97 -8.76
C GLY A 123 -10.49 8.47 -8.86
N ARG A 124 -10.22 9.13 -7.73
CA ARG A 124 -9.84 10.56 -7.66
C ARG A 124 -8.51 10.81 -8.39
N ALA A 125 -7.51 9.98 -8.14
CA ALA A 125 -6.20 10.09 -8.79
C ALA A 125 -6.30 9.96 -10.31
N LEU A 126 -7.15 9.06 -10.82
CA LEU A 126 -7.38 8.85 -12.25
C LEU A 126 -8.25 9.95 -12.89
N GLY A 127 -9.24 10.47 -12.16
CA GLY A 127 -10.11 11.54 -12.64
C GLY A 127 -9.37 12.83 -12.94
N ASP A 128 -8.36 13.16 -12.13
CA ASP A 128 -7.50 14.32 -12.35
C ASP A 128 -6.57 14.17 -13.57
N ILE A 129 -6.24 12.94 -13.98
CA ILE A 129 -5.42 12.66 -15.18
C ILE A 129 -6.23 12.95 -16.47
N ILE A 130 -7.56 12.95 -16.40
CA ILE A 130 -8.45 13.28 -17.52
C ILE A 130 -8.92 14.74 -17.39
N SER A 131 -7.97 15.68 -17.43
CA SER A 131 -8.29 17.09 -17.70
C SER A 131 -8.23 17.31 -19.21
N ILE A 132 -9.38 17.60 -19.81
CA ILE A 132 -9.60 17.84 -21.25
C ILE A 132 -8.96 19.16 -21.70
#